data_AF-A0A0N4T5Y3-F1
#
_entry.id   AF-A0A0N4T5Y3-F1
#
_cell.length_a   1.000
_cell.length_b   1.000
_cell.length_c   1.000
_cell.angle_alpha   90.00
_cell.angle_beta   90.00
_cell.angle_gamma   90.00
#
_symmetry.space_group_name_H-M   'P 1'
#
loop_
_entity.id
_entity.type
_entity.pdbx_description
1 polymer ?
#
loop_
_entity_poly.entity_id
_entity_poly.type
_entity_poly.pdbx_seq_one_letter_code
_entity_poly.pdbx_strand_id
1 'polypeptide(L)'
;MFANIFLKRRFITQQFFHFDPIFITAIFFALTNDILNRNDLLLKSNFNTNFLSKKMTNEIDEIGYATAAHNILNSMNTTADPCNDFFQYACGRWIHENPIPDDQSGYGTFVITTNIVRKQMKDQTLFELNGTKSYITSGSNI
;
A
#
# COMPACT_ATOMS: atom_id res chain seq x y z
N MET A 1 -20.95 -44.88 -59.66
CA MET A 1 -19.83 -43.93 -59.40
C MET A 1 -20.14 -43.03 -58.19
N PHE A 2 -20.55 -43.60 -57.04
CA PHE A 2 -20.92 -42.82 -55.85
C PHE A 2 -20.66 -43.60 -54.55
N ALA A 3 -19.43 -44.08 -54.35
CA ALA A 3 -19.06 -44.80 -53.12
C ALA A 3 -17.67 -44.44 -52.57
N ASN A 4 -17.05 -43.35 -53.03
CA ASN A 4 -15.66 -43.00 -52.67
C ASN A 4 -15.46 -41.53 -52.27
N ILE A 5 -16.48 -40.87 -51.68
CA ILE A 5 -16.36 -39.49 -51.16
C ILE A 5 -16.78 -39.38 -49.67
N PHE A 6 -17.24 -40.46 -49.04
CA PHE A 6 -17.79 -40.43 -47.66
C PHE A 6 -16.88 -40.99 -46.55
N LEU A 7 -15.60 -41.27 -46.84
CA LEU A 7 -14.65 -41.82 -45.85
C LEU A 7 -13.45 -40.93 -45.52
N LYS A 8 -13.36 -39.72 -46.07
CA LYS A 8 -12.24 -38.79 -45.82
C LYS A 8 -12.64 -37.44 -45.22
N ARG A 9 -13.82 -37.36 -44.61
CA ARG A 9 -14.30 -36.15 -43.92
C ARG A 9 -14.95 -36.46 -42.55
N ARG A 10 -14.48 -37.52 -41.89
CA ARG A 10 -14.77 -37.80 -40.47
C ARG A 10 -13.49 -38.14 -39.71
N PHE A 11 -12.47 -37.31 -39.91
CA PHE A 11 -11.14 -37.48 -39.29
C PHE A 11 -10.42 -36.14 -39.01
N ILE A 12 -11.13 -35.02 -38.88
CA ILE A 12 -10.56 -33.72 -38.46
C ILE A 12 -11.52 -32.95 -37.53
N THR A 13 -12.20 -33.63 -36.61
CA THR A 13 -12.95 -32.93 -35.53
C THR A 13 -12.80 -33.57 -34.16
N GLN A 14 -11.85 -34.50 -33.95
CA GLN A 14 -11.64 -35.14 -32.65
C GLN A 14 -10.17 -35.16 -32.21
N GLN A 15 -9.51 -34.00 -32.16
CA GLN A 15 -8.15 -33.96 -31.60
C GLN A 15 -7.79 -32.69 -30.83
N PHE A 16 -8.76 -32.00 -30.21
CA PHE A 16 -8.45 -30.83 -29.37
C PHE A 16 -9.39 -30.67 -28.17
N PHE A 17 -9.60 -31.71 -27.36
CA PHE A 17 -10.08 -31.53 -25.98
C PHE A 17 -9.57 -32.67 -25.09
N HIS A 18 -8.27 -32.66 -24.82
CA HIS A 18 -7.73 -33.29 -23.61
C HIS A 18 -6.73 -32.32 -22.99
N PHE A 19 -7.24 -31.18 -22.54
CA PHE A 19 -6.50 -30.34 -21.60
C PHE A 19 -6.68 -30.97 -20.23
N ASP A 20 -5.58 -31.48 -19.67
CA ASP A 20 -5.56 -32.06 -18.34
C ASP A 20 -6.30 -31.16 -17.34
N PRO A 21 -7.08 -31.72 -16.39
CA PRO A 21 -7.71 -30.93 -15.32
C PRO A 21 -6.67 -30.13 -14.53
N ILE A 22 -5.43 -30.64 -14.44
CA ILE A 22 -4.27 -29.95 -13.87
C ILE A 22 -3.95 -28.66 -14.65
N PHE A 23 -4.09 -28.68 -15.98
CA PHE A 23 -3.83 -27.53 -16.84
C PHE A 23 -4.92 -26.46 -16.69
N ILE A 24 -6.19 -26.86 -16.57
CA ILE A 24 -7.30 -25.93 -16.30
C ILE A 24 -7.15 -25.31 -14.90
N THR A 25 -6.77 -26.10 -13.88
CA THR A 25 -6.51 -25.56 -12.54
C THR A 25 -5.27 -24.67 -12.50
N ALA A 26 -4.25 -24.98 -13.30
CA ALA A 26 -3.05 -24.15 -13.42
C ALA A 26 -3.37 -22.82 -14.11
N ILE A 27 -4.22 -22.81 -15.14
CA ILE A 27 -4.70 -21.59 -15.79
C ILE A 27 -5.60 -20.80 -14.82
N PHE A 28 -6.51 -21.45 -14.11
CA PHE A 28 -7.35 -20.77 -13.12
C PHE A 28 -6.50 -20.18 -11.98
N PHE A 29 -5.52 -20.92 -11.48
CA PHE A 29 -4.57 -20.44 -10.47
C PHE A 29 -3.67 -19.32 -11.01
N ALA A 30 -3.19 -19.42 -12.26
CA ALA A 30 -2.43 -18.37 -12.93
C ALA A 30 -3.27 -17.11 -13.15
N LEU A 31 -4.54 -17.25 -13.54
CA LEU A 31 -5.46 -16.13 -13.70
C LEU A 31 -5.84 -15.50 -12.35
N THR A 32 -6.03 -16.29 -11.29
CA THR A 32 -6.27 -15.75 -9.94
C THR A 32 -5.01 -15.11 -9.35
N ASN A 33 -3.82 -15.65 -9.63
CA ASN A 33 -2.55 -15.04 -9.23
C ASN A 33 -2.28 -13.76 -10.01
N ASP A 34 -2.59 -13.71 -11.31
CA ASP A 34 -2.53 -12.48 -12.12
C ASP A 34 -3.55 -11.44 -11.62
N ILE A 35 -4.74 -11.84 -11.17
CA ILE A 35 -5.72 -10.93 -10.57
C ILE A 35 -5.25 -10.40 -9.20
N LEU A 36 -4.61 -11.22 -8.36
CA LEU A 36 -4.01 -10.77 -7.10
C LEU A 36 -2.76 -9.89 -7.33
N ASN A 37 -1.99 -10.13 -8.39
CA ASN A 37 -0.79 -9.38 -8.75
C ASN A 37 -1.08 -8.08 -9.54
N ARG A 38 -2.31 -7.92 -10.07
CA ARG A 38 -2.77 -6.68 -10.72
C ARG A 38 -2.98 -5.52 -9.74
N ASN A 39 -3.11 -5.79 -8.44
CA ASN A 39 -3.14 -4.75 -7.42
C ASN A 39 -1.74 -4.14 -7.15
N ASP A 40 -0.66 -4.82 -7.54
CA ASP A 40 0.71 -4.29 -7.44
C ASP A 40 1.10 -3.44 -8.67
N LEU A 41 0.43 -3.67 -9.81
CA LEU A 41 0.64 -2.89 -11.04
C LEU A 41 -0.09 -1.54 -11.06
N LEU A 42 -1.09 -1.33 -10.21
CA LEU A 42 -1.70 -0.01 -10.03
C LEU A 42 -0.91 0.91 -9.08
N LEU A 43 0.05 0.37 -8.30
CA LEU A 43 1.04 1.18 -7.57
C LEU A 43 2.24 1.57 -8.43
N LYS A 44 2.54 0.80 -9.48
CA LYS A 44 3.48 1.19 -10.55
C LYS A 44 2.78 1.95 -11.68
N SER A 45 1.74 2.73 -11.36
CA SER A 45 1.08 3.61 -12.32
C SER A 45 2.11 4.62 -12.84
N ASN A 46 2.44 4.55 -14.15
CA ASN A 46 3.04 5.57 -15.02
C ASN A 46 3.49 6.89 -14.37
N PHE A 47 4.36 6.83 -13.36
CA PHE A 47 5.13 7.99 -12.95
C PHE A 47 6.31 8.02 -13.90
N ASN A 48 6.36 9.04 -14.76
CA ASN A 48 7.54 9.26 -15.58
C ASN A 48 8.70 9.54 -14.62
N THR A 49 9.51 8.51 -14.32
CA THR A 49 10.67 8.61 -13.44
C THR A 49 11.70 9.61 -13.96
N ASN A 50 11.62 10.01 -15.24
CA ASN A 50 12.42 11.09 -15.80
C ASN A 50 12.06 12.48 -15.24
N PHE A 51 10.89 12.64 -14.59
CA PHE A 51 10.53 13.85 -13.84
C PHE A 51 11.16 13.88 -12.44
N LEU A 52 11.25 12.73 -11.76
CA LEU A 52 11.95 12.62 -10.45
C LEU A 52 13.46 12.68 -10.61
N SER A 53 13.98 12.03 -11.66
CA SER A 53 15.41 11.99 -11.97
C SER A 53 16.02 13.37 -12.22
N LYS A 54 15.24 14.36 -12.65
CA LYS A 54 15.76 15.68 -13.04
C LYS A 54 15.74 16.74 -11.92
N LYS A 55 15.12 16.48 -10.77
CA LYS A 55 15.02 17.49 -9.68
C LYS A 55 15.41 17.00 -8.27
N MET A 56 15.72 15.72 -8.09
CA MET A 56 15.97 15.15 -6.77
C MET A 56 17.44 14.71 -6.67
N THR A 57 18.34 15.65 -6.34
CA THR A 57 19.79 15.41 -6.31
C THR A 57 20.38 15.31 -4.89
N ASN A 58 19.55 15.16 -3.87
CA ASN A 58 19.97 14.84 -2.51
C ASN A 58 19.12 13.69 -1.96
N GLU A 59 19.81 12.65 -1.47
CA GLU A 59 19.25 11.41 -0.91
C GLU A 59 18.20 11.65 0.19
N ILE A 60 18.34 12.73 0.96
CA ILE A 60 17.41 13.11 2.03
C ILE A 60 16.05 13.56 1.49
N ASP A 61 16.01 14.23 0.34
CA ASP A 61 14.75 14.65 -0.26
C ASP A 61 14.00 13.41 -0.76
N GLU A 62 14.70 12.46 -1.38
CA GLU A 62 14.11 11.24 -1.93
C GLU A 62 13.33 10.42 -0.90
N ILE A 63 13.89 10.23 0.30
CA ILE A 63 13.21 9.50 1.39
C ILE A 63 11.97 10.27 1.86
N GLY A 64 12.05 11.60 1.97
CA GLY A 64 10.94 12.44 2.40
C GLY A 64 9.77 12.38 1.42
N TYR A 65 10.04 12.53 0.12
CA TYR A 65 9.00 12.45 -0.92
C TYR A 65 8.41 11.05 -1.04
N ALA A 66 9.22 10.00 -0.97
CA ALA A 66 8.74 8.61 -0.99
C ALA A 66 7.80 8.33 0.19
N THR A 67 8.17 8.78 1.39
CA THR A 67 7.35 8.64 2.60
C THR A 67 6.03 9.41 2.48
N ALA A 68 6.09 10.65 1.98
CA ALA A 68 4.89 11.46 1.77
C ALA A 68 3.93 10.82 0.76
N ALA A 69 4.46 10.35 -0.38
CA ALA A 69 3.66 9.66 -1.40
C ALA A 69 3.02 8.38 -0.84
N HIS A 70 3.76 7.58 -0.10
CA HIS A 70 3.25 6.38 0.56
C HIS A 70 2.08 6.69 1.50
N ASN A 71 2.22 7.70 2.35
CA ASN A 71 1.17 8.10 3.30
C ASN A 71 -0.12 8.57 2.59
N ILE A 72 0.02 9.33 1.49
CA ILE A 72 -1.12 9.77 0.68
C ILE A 72 -1.81 8.55 0.03
N LEU A 73 -1.04 7.68 -0.63
CA LEU A 73 -1.58 6.49 -1.31
C LEU A 73 -2.32 5.55 -0.35
N ASN A 74 -1.83 5.41 0.88
CA ASN A 74 -2.49 4.58 1.88
C ASN A 74 -3.77 5.22 2.43
N SER A 75 -3.89 6.54 2.41
CA SER A 75 -5.07 7.25 2.93
C SER A 75 -6.24 7.29 1.94
N MET A 76 -5.95 7.16 0.64
CA MET A 76 -6.93 7.29 -0.43
C MET A 76 -7.89 6.09 -0.52
N ASN A 77 -9.15 6.40 -0.83
CA ASN A 77 -10.15 5.44 -1.28
C ASN A 77 -10.47 5.66 -2.77
N THR A 78 -9.84 4.87 -3.63
CA THR A 78 -9.99 4.96 -5.09
C THR A 78 -11.34 4.47 -5.62
N THR A 79 -12.22 3.93 -4.76
CA THR A 79 -13.58 3.55 -5.17
C THR A 79 -14.55 4.73 -5.12
N ALA A 80 -14.19 5.83 -4.44
CA ALA A 80 -14.99 7.05 -4.42
C ALA A 80 -14.68 7.91 -5.64
N ASP A 81 -15.69 8.61 -6.18
CA ASP A 81 -15.49 9.53 -7.31
C ASP A 81 -14.93 10.88 -6.80
N PRO A 82 -13.70 11.28 -7.18
CA PRO A 82 -13.10 12.54 -6.73
C PRO A 82 -13.85 13.78 -7.21
N CYS A 83 -14.62 13.70 -8.30
CA CYS A 83 -15.42 14.82 -8.80
C CYS A 83 -16.66 15.09 -7.94
N ASN A 84 -17.14 14.07 -7.23
CA ASN A 84 -18.34 14.17 -6.39
C ASN A 84 -18.00 14.35 -4.91
N ASP A 85 -17.04 13.58 -4.39
CA ASP A 85 -16.58 13.66 -3.01
C ASP A 85 -15.07 13.47 -2.93
N PHE A 86 -14.35 14.58 -3.11
CA PHE A 86 -12.90 14.59 -3.04
C PHE A 86 -12.38 14.21 -1.65
N PHE A 87 -13.13 14.50 -0.58
CA PHE A 87 -12.71 14.17 0.78
C PHE A 87 -12.74 12.65 1.00
N GLN A 88 -13.82 11.99 0.58
CA GLN A 88 -13.91 10.54 0.64
C GLN A 88 -12.90 9.86 -0.29
N TYR A 89 -12.61 10.43 -1.46
CA TYR A 89 -11.54 9.93 -2.33
C TYR A 89 -10.15 10.05 -1.68
N ALA A 90 -9.82 11.21 -1.12
CA ALA A 90 -8.49 11.49 -0.60
C ALA A 90 -8.21 10.84 0.77
N CYS A 91 -9.23 10.76 1.63
CA CYS A 91 -9.08 10.37 3.05
C CYS A 91 -9.95 9.17 3.45
N GLY A 92 -10.78 8.64 2.55
CA GLY A 92 -11.80 7.66 2.90
C GLY A 92 -11.27 6.37 3.51
N ARG A 93 -10.07 5.91 3.13
CA ARG A 93 -9.46 4.73 3.76
C ARG A 93 -8.92 5.11 5.15
N TRP A 94 -8.29 6.26 5.27
CA TRP A 94 -7.73 6.74 6.53
C TRP A 94 -8.80 6.83 7.64
N ILE A 95 -9.98 7.38 7.33
CA ILE A 95 -11.09 7.53 8.29
C ILE A 95 -11.58 6.16 8.78
N HIS A 96 -11.66 5.18 7.88
CA HIS A 96 -12.07 3.82 8.22
C HIS A 96 -11.06 3.12 9.14
N GLU A 97 -9.77 3.33 8.92
CA GLU A 97 -8.68 2.69 9.69
C GLU A 97 -8.33 3.42 11.00
N ASN A 98 -8.76 4.68 11.15
CA ASN A 98 -8.38 5.54 12.26
C ASN A 98 -9.63 6.11 12.98
N PRO A 99 -10.39 5.26 13.70
CA PRO A 99 -11.54 5.71 14.47
C PRO A 99 -11.11 6.68 15.58
N ILE A 100 -12.00 7.60 15.94
CA ILE A 100 -11.75 8.58 17.00
C ILE A 100 -11.65 7.83 18.35
N PRO A 101 -10.53 7.93 19.07
CA PRO A 101 -10.40 7.33 20.41
C PRO A 101 -11.34 8.00 21.43
N ASP A 102 -11.78 7.25 22.43
CA ASP A 102 -12.75 7.71 23.45
C ASP A 102 -12.29 8.94 24.26
N ASP A 103 -10.97 9.18 24.32
CA ASP A 103 -10.38 10.29 25.06
C ASP A 103 -10.28 11.59 24.23
N GLN A 104 -10.75 11.58 22.98
CA GLN A 104 -10.60 12.67 22.02
C GLN A 104 -11.94 13.05 21.38
N SER A 105 -12.17 14.35 21.22
CA SER A 105 -13.34 14.87 20.49
C SER A 105 -13.16 14.88 18.97
N GLY A 106 -11.97 14.52 18.48
CA GLY A 106 -11.63 14.50 17.07
C GLY A 106 -10.26 13.88 16.85
N TYR A 107 -10.10 13.18 15.73
CA TYR A 107 -8.86 12.50 15.38
C TYR A 107 -8.46 12.85 13.95
N GLY A 108 -7.18 13.17 13.75
CA GLY A 108 -6.67 13.73 12.51
C GLY A 108 -5.18 13.99 12.58
N THR A 109 -4.58 14.30 11.44
CA THR A 109 -3.13 14.54 11.31
C THR A 109 -2.61 15.55 12.33
N PHE A 110 -3.33 16.66 12.55
CA PHE A 110 -2.89 17.67 13.52
C PHE A 110 -2.87 17.15 14.96
N VAL A 111 -3.88 16.36 15.34
CA VAL A 111 -3.95 15.76 16.68
C VAL A 111 -2.84 14.73 16.86
N ILE A 112 -2.58 13.91 15.83
CA ILE A 112 -1.47 12.97 15.79
C ILE A 112 -0.13 13.70 15.95
N THR A 113 0.15 14.73 15.14
CA THR A 113 1.39 15.52 15.23
C THR A 113 1.54 16.15 16.60
N THR A 114 0.47 16.73 17.16
CA THR A 114 0.49 17.29 18.51
C THR A 114 0.84 16.23 19.55
N ASN A 115 0.28 15.03 19.42
CA ASN A 115 0.56 13.90 20.31
C ASN A 115 2.02 13.43 20.21
N ILE A 116 2.59 13.38 19.00
CA ILE A 116 4.00 13.05 18.75
C ILE A 116 4.92 14.06 19.42
N VAL A 117 4.72 15.36 19.15
CA VAL A 117 5.58 16.42 19.72
C VAL A 117 5.47 16.45 21.24
N ARG A 118 4.24 16.35 21.78
CA ARG A 118 4.03 16.28 23.23
C ARG A 118 4.75 15.10 23.87
N LYS A 119 4.75 13.93 23.20
CA LYS A 119 5.47 12.76 23.67
C LYS A 119 6.98 12.99 23.66
N GLN A 120 7.53 13.54 22.58
CA GLN A 120 8.96 13.86 22.47
C GLN A 120 9.42 14.82 23.57
N MET A 121 8.65 15.88 23.85
CA MET A 121 8.93 16.80 24.95
C MET A 121 8.97 16.09 26.29
N LYS A 122 7.99 15.22 26.59
CA LYS A 122 7.97 14.44 27.82
C LYS A 122 9.16 13.50 27.91
N ASP A 123 9.49 12.79 26.83
CA ASP A 123 10.60 11.84 26.79
C ASP A 123 11.95 12.56 27.05
N GLN A 124 12.14 13.78 26.52
CA GLN A 124 13.28 14.62 26.83
C GLN A 124 13.33 15.01 28.32
N THR A 125 12.21 15.43 28.91
CA THR A 125 12.18 15.75 30.35
C THR A 125 12.49 14.51 31.22
N LEU A 126 12.03 13.32 30.82
CA LEU A 126 12.31 12.09 31.54
C LEU A 126 13.79 11.70 31.42
N PHE A 127 14.41 11.92 30.27
CA PHE A 127 15.84 11.74 30.10
C PHE A 127 16.65 12.66 31.03
N GLU A 128 16.27 13.95 31.10
CA GLU A 128 16.88 14.92 32.02
C GLU A 128 16.68 14.54 33.48
N LEU A 129 15.48 14.09 33.87
CA LEU A 129 15.20 13.62 35.22
C LEU A 129 16.00 12.36 35.58
N ASN A 130 16.18 11.44 34.63
CA ASN A 130 16.99 10.25 34.85
C ASN A 130 18.49 10.57 34.93
N GLY A 131 18.96 11.53 34.12
CA GLY A 131 20.34 12.04 34.18
C GLY A 131 20.64 12.86 35.43
N THR A 132 19.67 13.64 35.92
CA THR A 132 19.81 14.36 37.20
C THR A 132 19.73 13.37 38.36
N LYS A 133 18.80 12.41 38.36
CA LYS A 133 18.74 11.36 39.38
C LYS A 133 20.04 10.56 39.47
N SER A 134 20.67 10.23 38.34
CA SER A 134 21.97 9.54 38.34
C SER A 134 23.10 10.43 38.89
N TYR A 135 23.11 11.73 38.57
CA TYR A 135 24.07 12.70 39.13
C TYR A 135 23.89 12.92 40.64
N ILE A 136 22.66 13.03 41.13
CA ILE A 136 22.40 13.25 42.57
C ILE A 136 22.74 11.98 43.37
N THR A 137 22.47 10.80 42.81
CA THR A 137 22.73 9.51 43.48
C THR A 137 24.22 9.13 43.46
N SER A 138 25.00 9.60 42.49
CA SER A 138 26.47 9.42 42.47
C SER A 138 27.21 10.42 43.36
N GLY A 139 26.64 11.61 43.58
CA GLY A 139 27.18 12.64 44.47
C GLY A 139 26.86 12.48 45.97
N SER A 140 26.02 11.53 46.35
CA SER A 140 25.55 11.32 47.73
C SER A 140 26.34 10.26 48.53
N ASN A 141 27.52 9.83 48.06
CA ASN A 141 28.42 8.89 48.76
C ASN A 141 29.73 9.57 49.23
N ILE A 142 29.70 10.86 49.57
CA ILE A 142 30.81 11.58 50.23
C ILE A 142 30.37 12.00 51.62
#